data_AF-A0A8C7SB75-F1
#
_entry.id   AF-A0A8C7SB75-F1
#
_cell.length_a   1.000
_cell.length_b   1.000
_cell.length_c   1.000
_cell.angle_alpha   90.00
_cell.angle_beta   90.00
_cell.angle_gamma   90.00
#
_symmetry.space_group_name_H-M   'P 1'
#
loop_
_entity.id
_entity.type
_entity.pdbx_description
1 polymer ?
#
loop_
_entity_poly.entity_id
_entity_poly.type
_entity_poly.pdbx_seq_one_letter_code
_entity_poly.pdbx_strand_id
1 'polypeptide(L)'
;MKNWDSLDENGVCSSEKDCEDAYKVCQNLDIPFHQVSYVKEYWHEVFTNLLKEYEKGRTPNPDILCNKHIKFNHFYNYAINGLGADAMATGHYARTSQEDEDVFQQSHVAPPPKHVFRDRFEIRNPVRLYQGADRFKDQTFFLSQISQDALRRTVFPLSGLTKDYVKKIAAEAGFQHVLKKKESMGICFIGERKFEDFILEYLEPKPGNFVSIEDGKIMGEHQGWFTLTLGQRARIGGQRDAWFVVDKDITTGEVFVGPTTNHPALFRDTVRTDRFHWITEDPPTELIQTKMMECHFRFIHQMPLIPQGGAKLVKFAYRALASPCGGPGCLQADFGHQLNGVSWLTGYAGGCYKEHDLAGHVSEDA
;
A
#
# COMPACT_ATOMS: atom_id res chain seq x y z
N MET A 1 -3.80 -13.19 13.61
CA MET A 1 -2.92 -12.15 14.17
C MET A 1 -3.79 -11.07 14.81
N LYS A 2 -3.50 -10.63 16.04
CA LYS A 2 -4.08 -9.44 16.67
C LYS A 2 -3.03 -8.32 16.61
N ASN A 3 -3.27 -7.28 15.81
CA ASN A 3 -2.27 -6.23 15.55
C ASN A 3 -2.73 -4.84 15.97
N TRP A 4 -3.97 -4.72 16.41
CA TRP A 4 -4.52 -3.50 16.96
C TRP A 4 -5.31 -3.86 18.20
N ASP A 5 -5.19 -3.06 19.26
CA ASP A 5 -6.04 -3.21 20.42
C ASP A 5 -7.22 -2.25 20.28
N SER A 6 -8.35 -2.80 19.86
CA SER A 6 -9.58 -2.05 19.62
C SER A 6 -10.45 -2.03 20.86
N LEU A 7 -9.87 -1.94 22.07
CA LEU A 7 -10.66 -1.65 23.27
C LEU A 7 -11.30 -0.28 23.07
N ASP A 8 -12.47 -0.29 22.46
CA ASP A 8 -13.37 0.83 22.38
C ASP A 8 -13.94 1.04 23.78
N GLU A 9 -14.17 2.29 24.16
CA GLU A 9 -14.85 2.62 25.42
C GLU A 9 -16.27 2.01 25.49
N ASN A 10 -16.77 1.44 24.38
CA ASN A 10 -18.07 0.79 24.23
C ASN A 10 -18.05 -0.76 24.32
N GLY A 11 -16.87 -1.40 24.46
CA GLY A 11 -16.73 -2.83 24.75
C GLY A 11 -17.13 -3.82 23.65
N VAL A 12 -17.20 -3.43 22.37
CA VAL A 12 -17.51 -4.35 21.26
C VAL A 12 -16.31 -4.47 20.32
N CYS A 13 -15.45 -5.44 20.62
CA CYS A 13 -14.25 -5.71 19.86
C CYS A 13 -14.56 -6.50 18.57
N SER A 14 -14.50 -5.86 17.41
CA SER A 14 -14.67 -6.53 16.10
C SER A 14 -13.62 -7.63 15.86
N SER A 15 -12.43 -7.50 16.45
CA SER A 15 -11.35 -8.47 16.30
C SER A 15 -11.63 -9.82 16.98
N GLU A 16 -12.50 -9.86 18.01
CA GLU A 16 -12.89 -11.11 18.67
C GLU A 16 -13.79 -11.96 17.78
N LYS A 17 -14.76 -11.35 17.11
CA LYS A 17 -15.62 -12.04 16.13
C LYS A 17 -14.81 -12.60 14.97
N ASP A 18 -13.84 -11.82 14.48
CA ASP A 18 -12.93 -12.25 13.41
C ASP A 18 -12.06 -13.45 13.84
N CYS A 19 -11.63 -13.47 15.10
CA CYS A 19 -10.90 -14.59 15.67
C CYS A 19 -11.77 -15.83 15.82
N GLU A 20 -13.02 -15.67 16.27
CA GLU A 20 -13.98 -16.76 16.41
C GLU A 20 -14.34 -17.40 15.06
N ASP A 21 -14.58 -16.56 14.03
CA ASP A 21 -14.83 -17.04 12.66
C ASP A 21 -13.62 -17.82 12.12
N ALA A 22 -12.41 -17.30 12.30
CA ALA A 22 -11.19 -17.99 11.87
C ALA A 22 -11.01 -19.33 12.60
N TYR A 23 -11.29 -19.37 13.91
CA TYR A 23 -11.25 -20.60 14.70
C TYR A 23 -12.26 -21.64 14.20
N LYS A 24 -13.51 -21.23 13.92
CA LYS A 24 -14.55 -22.12 13.37
C LYS A 24 -14.17 -22.69 12.01
N VAL A 25 -13.58 -21.88 11.13
CA VAL A 25 -13.07 -22.35 9.83
C VAL A 25 -11.98 -23.40 10.03
N CYS A 26 -11.01 -23.14 10.91
CA CYS A 26 -9.94 -24.10 11.23
C CYS A 26 -10.49 -25.41 11.82
N GLN A 27 -11.46 -25.35 12.73
CA GLN A 27 -12.11 -26.54 13.29
C GLN A 27 -12.80 -27.38 12.21
N ASN A 28 -13.54 -26.74 11.30
CA ASN A 28 -14.24 -27.44 10.22
C ASN A 28 -13.29 -28.11 9.22
N LEU A 29 -12.07 -27.57 9.05
CA LEU A 29 -11.06 -28.09 8.13
C LEU A 29 -10.04 -29.02 8.80
N ASP A 30 -10.17 -29.26 10.11
CA ASP A 30 -9.19 -30.00 10.92
C ASP A 30 -7.77 -29.41 10.80
N ILE A 31 -7.67 -28.08 10.87
CA ILE A 31 -6.40 -27.33 10.83
C ILE A 31 -6.12 -26.73 12.21
N PRO A 32 -4.91 -26.91 12.77
CA PRO A 32 -4.52 -26.25 14.02
C PRO A 32 -4.65 -24.73 13.94
N PHE A 33 -5.34 -24.14 14.92
CA PHE A 33 -5.50 -22.68 15.02
C PHE A 33 -4.45 -22.09 15.95
N HIS A 34 -3.75 -21.06 15.48
CA HIS A 34 -2.79 -20.30 16.28
C HIS A 34 -3.17 -18.82 16.31
N GLN A 35 -3.08 -18.21 17.50
CA GLN A 35 -3.21 -16.79 17.69
C GLN A 35 -1.87 -16.20 18.12
N VAL A 36 -1.47 -15.12 17.46
CA VAL A 36 -0.29 -14.32 17.78
C VAL A 36 -0.67 -12.86 17.81
N SER A 37 -0.02 -12.09 18.69
CA SER A 37 -0.22 -10.65 18.84
C SER A 37 1.01 -9.92 18.31
N TYR A 38 0.80 -8.94 17.42
CA TYR A 38 1.82 -8.00 16.95
C TYR A 38 1.39 -6.54 17.17
N VAL A 39 0.60 -6.29 18.23
CA VAL A 39 0.11 -4.93 18.55
C VAL A 39 1.27 -3.95 18.72
N LYS A 40 2.32 -4.37 19.42
CA LYS A 40 3.50 -3.54 19.69
C LYS A 40 4.27 -3.25 18.39
N GLU A 41 4.54 -4.27 17.60
CA GLU A 41 5.27 -4.19 16.34
C GLU A 41 4.51 -3.33 15.33
N TYR A 42 3.18 -3.54 15.22
CA TYR A 42 2.32 -2.72 14.36
C TYR A 42 2.34 -1.26 14.79
N TRP A 43 2.23 -0.98 16.10
CA TRP A 43 2.30 0.38 16.61
C TRP A 43 3.62 1.08 16.25
N HIS A 44 4.76 0.42 16.46
CA HIS A 44 6.08 1.01 16.24
C HIS A 44 6.48 1.10 14.76
N GLU A 45 6.23 0.05 13.97
CA GLU A 45 6.75 -0.05 12.60
C GLU A 45 5.76 0.43 11.53
N VAL A 46 4.45 0.47 11.85
CA VAL A 46 3.41 0.90 10.90
C VAL A 46 2.78 2.20 11.38
N PHE A 47 2.16 2.20 12.56
CA PHE A 47 1.32 3.32 12.98
C PHE A 47 2.12 4.58 13.35
N THR A 48 3.25 4.43 14.04
CA THR A 48 4.12 5.57 14.34
C THR A 48 4.66 6.25 13.07
N ASN A 49 4.94 5.47 12.01
CA ASN A 49 5.31 6.03 10.72
C ASN A 49 4.12 6.78 10.10
N LEU A 50 2.93 6.17 10.09
CA LEU A 50 1.69 6.78 9.62
C LEU A 50 1.50 8.21 10.21
N LEU A 51 1.58 8.34 11.54
CA LEU A 51 1.42 9.62 12.24
C LEU A 51 2.47 10.65 11.80
N LYS A 52 3.76 10.25 11.80
CA LYS A 52 4.87 11.14 11.40
C LYS A 52 4.74 11.63 9.96
N GLU A 53 4.24 10.80 9.06
CA GLU A 53 4.09 11.18 7.66
C GLU A 53 2.88 12.13 7.48
N TYR A 54 1.78 11.88 8.19
CA TYR A 54 0.66 12.81 8.25
C TYR A 54 1.05 14.19 8.79
N GLU A 55 1.81 14.26 9.89
CA GLU A 55 2.29 15.53 10.45
C GLU A 55 3.12 16.34 9.45
N LYS A 56 3.89 15.67 8.58
CA LYS A 56 4.67 16.31 7.51
C LYS A 56 3.83 16.67 6.28
N GLY A 57 2.51 16.56 6.36
CA GLY A 57 1.59 16.86 5.26
C GLY A 57 1.53 15.79 4.18
N ARG A 58 2.01 14.58 4.43
CA ARG A 58 1.98 13.46 3.48
C ARG A 58 0.80 12.54 3.75
N THR A 59 0.42 11.75 2.74
CA THR A 59 -0.64 10.74 2.86
C THR A 59 -0.01 9.35 2.71
N PRO A 60 0.45 8.73 3.80
CA PRO A 60 1.07 7.39 3.76
C PRO A 60 0.06 6.27 3.48
N ASN A 61 0.52 5.14 2.95
CA ASN A 61 -0.26 3.91 2.88
C ASN A 61 0.19 2.89 3.96
N PRO A 62 -0.56 2.75 5.06
CA PRO A 62 -0.20 1.83 6.15
C PRO A 62 -0.25 0.35 5.73
N ASP A 63 -1.03 -0.01 4.71
CA ASP A 63 -1.21 -1.42 4.32
C ASP A 63 0.05 -1.97 3.64
N ILE A 64 0.79 -1.13 2.91
CA ILE A 64 2.10 -1.48 2.35
C ILE A 64 3.09 -1.80 3.49
N LEU A 65 3.16 -0.92 4.50
CA LEU A 65 4.03 -1.13 5.66
C LEU A 65 3.58 -2.33 6.50
N CYS A 66 2.27 -2.53 6.65
CA CYS A 66 1.73 -3.68 7.35
C CYS A 66 2.12 -5.00 6.65
N ASN A 67 2.09 -5.06 5.33
CA ASN A 67 2.58 -6.23 4.61
C ASN A 67 4.08 -6.39 4.80
N LYS A 68 4.87 -5.34 4.60
CA LYS A 68 6.33 -5.36 4.74
C LYS A 68 6.81 -5.80 6.12
N HIS A 69 6.30 -5.18 7.18
CA HIS A 69 6.79 -5.34 8.54
C HIS A 69 6.07 -6.46 9.30
N ILE A 70 4.75 -6.57 9.14
CA ILE A 70 3.96 -7.49 9.98
C ILE A 70 3.73 -8.81 9.27
N LYS A 71 3.07 -8.81 8.10
CA LYS A 71 2.66 -10.08 7.47
C LYS A 71 3.84 -10.84 6.85
N PHE A 72 4.78 -10.15 6.21
CA PHE A 72 5.90 -10.75 5.48
C PHE A 72 7.24 -10.59 6.21
N ASN A 73 7.23 -10.18 7.47
CA ASN A 73 8.43 -10.18 8.31
C ASN A 73 8.14 -10.82 9.68
N HIS A 74 7.39 -10.18 10.59
CA HIS A 74 7.10 -10.78 11.91
C HIS A 74 6.35 -12.11 11.82
N PHE A 75 5.22 -12.15 11.08
CA PHE A 75 4.47 -13.39 10.88
C PHE A 75 5.25 -14.43 10.07
N TYR A 76 6.00 -13.99 9.07
CA TYR A 76 6.90 -14.86 8.31
C TYR A 76 7.93 -15.55 9.23
N ASN A 77 8.65 -14.80 10.06
CA ASN A 77 9.64 -15.33 10.97
C ASN A 77 9.01 -16.26 12.02
N TYR A 78 7.83 -15.92 12.54
CA TYR A 78 7.08 -16.79 13.43
C TYR A 78 6.71 -18.12 12.75
N ALA A 79 6.19 -18.08 11.52
CA ALA A 79 5.80 -19.28 10.79
C ALA A 79 7.02 -20.18 10.48
N ILE A 80 8.08 -19.60 9.91
CA ILE A 80 9.24 -20.37 9.45
C ILE A 80 10.12 -20.81 10.63
N ASN A 81 10.51 -19.88 11.51
CA ASN A 81 11.48 -20.17 12.58
C ASN A 81 10.81 -20.62 13.88
N GLY A 82 9.60 -20.15 14.15
CA GLY A 82 8.86 -20.49 15.38
C GLY A 82 8.08 -21.79 15.26
N LEU A 83 7.32 -21.97 14.19
CA LEU A 83 6.52 -23.18 13.95
C LEU A 83 7.28 -24.24 13.13
N GLY A 84 8.39 -23.88 12.49
CA GLY A 84 9.13 -24.79 11.60
C GLY A 84 8.43 -25.04 10.26
N ALA A 85 7.58 -24.11 9.80
CA ALA A 85 6.89 -24.27 8.53
C ALA A 85 7.85 -24.13 7.34
N ASP A 86 7.63 -24.91 6.29
CA ASP A 86 8.38 -24.77 5.03
C ASP A 86 8.02 -23.48 4.28
N ALA A 87 6.75 -23.06 4.39
CA ALA A 87 6.17 -21.93 3.67
C ALA A 87 5.03 -21.29 4.46
N MET A 88 4.67 -20.06 4.10
CA MET A 88 3.43 -19.40 4.54
C MET A 88 2.46 -19.22 3.38
N ALA A 89 1.16 -19.19 3.67
CA ALA A 89 0.13 -18.87 2.69
C ALA A 89 -0.67 -17.65 3.14
N THR A 90 -1.10 -16.83 2.18
CA THR A 90 -1.98 -15.69 2.48
C THR A 90 -3.11 -15.59 1.46
N GLY A 91 -4.25 -15.04 1.88
CA GLY A 91 -5.40 -14.78 1.00
C GLY A 91 -5.23 -13.58 0.07
N HIS A 92 -3.99 -13.20 -0.28
CA HIS A 92 -3.78 -12.10 -1.22
C HIS A 92 -4.03 -12.57 -2.66
N TYR A 93 -4.66 -11.72 -3.47
CA TYR A 93 -4.81 -11.91 -4.91
C TYR A 93 -3.55 -11.43 -5.64
N ALA A 94 -2.54 -12.28 -5.64
CA ALA A 94 -1.26 -12.10 -6.33
C ALA A 94 -0.72 -13.44 -6.81
N ARG A 95 0.24 -13.43 -7.74
CA ARG A 95 0.92 -14.62 -8.28
C ARG A 95 2.42 -14.51 -8.06
N THR A 96 3.12 -15.64 -8.08
CA THR A 96 4.60 -15.65 -8.10
C THR A 96 5.12 -16.37 -9.35
N SER A 97 6.42 -16.23 -9.65
CA SER A 97 7.08 -17.02 -10.71
C SER A 97 7.27 -18.49 -10.34
N GLN A 98 7.03 -18.86 -9.09
CA GLN A 98 6.98 -20.25 -8.70
C GLN A 98 5.57 -20.73 -9.03
N GLU A 99 5.44 -21.53 -10.07
CA GLU A 99 4.16 -22.12 -10.47
C GLU A 99 3.62 -22.96 -9.31
N ASP A 100 2.37 -22.70 -8.92
CA ASP A 100 1.71 -23.36 -7.80
C ASP A 100 0.96 -24.64 -8.25
N GLU A 101 0.90 -24.93 -9.56
CA GLU A 101 0.08 -26.01 -10.11
C GLU A 101 0.48 -27.39 -9.57
N ASP A 102 1.77 -27.68 -9.47
CA ASP A 102 2.27 -28.96 -8.96
C ASP A 102 1.90 -29.22 -7.49
N VAL A 103 1.64 -28.16 -6.71
CA VAL A 103 1.30 -28.26 -5.28
C VAL A 103 -0.19 -28.56 -5.11
N PHE A 104 -1.05 -27.97 -5.94
CA PHE A 104 -2.50 -28.11 -5.83
C PHE A 104 -3.10 -29.23 -6.71
N GLN A 105 -2.32 -29.80 -7.65
CA GLN A 105 -2.74 -30.96 -8.46
C GLN A 105 -2.49 -32.32 -7.77
N GLN A 106 -1.86 -32.35 -6.59
CA GLN A 106 -1.64 -33.60 -5.87
C GLN A 106 -2.97 -34.14 -5.31
N SER A 107 -3.44 -35.23 -5.92
CA SER A 107 -4.52 -36.04 -5.35
C SER A 107 -4.07 -36.60 -4.00
N HIS A 108 -4.95 -36.55 -2.98
CA HIS A 108 -4.72 -36.95 -1.58
C HIS A 108 -4.37 -38.45 -1.35
N VAL A 109 -3.85 -39.15 -2.35
CA VAL A 109 -3.79 -40.61 -2.40
C VAL A 109 -2.49 -41.20 -1.83
N ALA A 110 -1.49 -40.38 -1.50
CA ALA A 110 -0.23 -40.85 -0.90
C ALA A 110 0.25 -39.90 0.21
N PRO A 111 1.03 -40.39 1.21
CA PRO A 111 1.65 -39.49 2.17
C PRO A 111 2.46 -38.43 1.39
N PRO A 112 2.27 -37.13 1.68
CA PRO A 112 2.96 -36.08 0.96
C PRO A 112 4.48 -36.37 1.06
N PRO A 113 5.24 -36.25 -0.04
CA PRO A 113 6.68 -36.40 0.02
C PRO A 113 7.21 -35.48 1.13
N LYS A 114 8.16 -35.98 1.94
CA LYS A 114 8.69 -35.27 3.13
C LYS A 114 9.20 -33.84 2.85
N HIS A 115 9.32 -33.46 1.58
CA HIS A 115 9.69 -32.13 1.13
C HIS A 115 8.93 -31.74 -0.16
N VAL A 116 7.62 -31.48 -0.07
CA VAL A 116 6.79 -30.98 -1.20
C VAL A 116 7.39 -29.74 -1.87
N PHE A 117 8.25 -29.01 -1.15
CA PHE A 117 8.81 -27.73 -1.60
C PHE A 117 10.34 -27.70 -1.79
N ARG A 118 11.04 -28.85 -1.78
CA ARG A 118 12.51 -28.89 -1.65
C ARG A 118 13.26 -28.05 -2.70
N ASP A 119 12.81 -28.12 -3.95
CA ASP A 119 13.46 -27.43 -5.07
C ASP A 119 12.88 -26.02 -5.31
N ARG A 120 11.71 -25.73 -4.73
CA ARG A 120 10.99 -24.46 -4.91
C ARG A 120 11.71 -23.31 -4.20
N PHE A 121 12.29 -23.57 -3.04
CA PHE A 121 12.93 -22.57 -2.19
C PHE A 121 14.44 -22.46 -2.38
N GLU A 122 15.01 -23.18 -3.35
CA GLU A 122 16.42 -23.02 -3.67
C GLU A 122 16.71 -21.60 -4.17
N ILE A 123 17.79 -21.02 -3.66
CA ILE A 123 18.28 -19.70 -4.04
C ILE A 123 19.04 -19.84 -5.38
N ARG A 124 18.32 -20.15 -6.46
CA ARG A 124 18.90 -20.17 -7.82
C ARG A 124 18.62 -18.87 -8.56
N ASN A 125 17.35 -18.45 -8.54
CA ASN A 125 16.86 -17.26 -9.23
C ASN A 125 15.95 -16.44 -8.30
N PRO A 126 15.89 -15.10 -8.46
CA PRO A 126 14.94 -14.26 -7.73
C PRO A 126 13.51 -14.60 -8.14
N VAL A 127 12.60 -14.59 -7.16
CA VAL A 127 11.17 -14.85 -7.38
C VAL A 127 10.51 -13.56 -7.83
N ARG A 128 9.66 -13.66 -8.86
CA ARG A 128 8.93 -12.51 -9.40
C ARG A 128 7.52 -12.45 -8.84
N LEU A 129 7.03 -11.24 -8.58
CA LEU A 129 5.66 -10.99 -8.17
C LEU A 129 4.82 -10.62 -9.40
N TYR A 130 3.72 -11.33 -9.62
CA TYR A 130 2.79 -11.11 -10.72
C TYR A 130 1.42 -10.74 -10.19
N GLN A 131 0.66 -10.05 -11.03
CA GLN A 131 -0.72 -9.72 -10.71
C GLN A 131 -1.60 -10.97 -10.60
N GLY A 132 -2.59 -10.91 -9.71
CA GLY A 132 -3.64 -11.92 -9.62
C GLY A 132 -4.43 -12.06 -10.93
N ALA A 133 -5.06 -13.22 -11.12
CA ALA A 133 -5.97 -13.46 -12.25
C ALA A 133 -7.20 -12.51 -12.20
N ASP A 134 -7.72 -12.27 -10.99
CA ASP A 134 -8.74 -11.24 -10.75
C ASP A 134 -8.10 -9.84 -10.77
N ARG A 135 -8.23 -9.14 -11.89
CA ARG A 135 -7.64 -7.80 -12.06
C ARG A 135 -8.25 -6.73 -11.13
N PHE A 136 -9.50 -6.92 -10.71
CA PHE A 136 -10.18 -5.98 -9.81
C PHE A 136 -9.80 -6.20 -8.35
N LYS A 137 -9.39 -7.41 -8.01
CA LYS A 137 -8.92 -7.76 -6.66
C LYS A 137 -7.40 -7.83 -6.55
N ASP A 138 -6.66 -7.62 -7.63
CA ASP A 138 -5.20 -7.60 -7.67
C ASP A 138 -4.57 -6.78 -6.54
N GLN A 139 -3.76 -7.44 -5.72
CA GLN A 139 -3.19 -6.87 -4.49
C GLN A 139 -1.67 -6.66 -4.56
N THR A 140 -1.04 -6.82 -5.72
CA THR A 140 0.42 -6.63 -5.87
C THR A 140 0.88 -5.23 -5.47
N PHE A 141 0.03 -4.21 -5.63
CA PHE A 141 0.28 -2.85 -5.17
C PHE A 141 0.66 -2.80 -3.68
N PHE A 142 -0.06 -3.55 -2.84
CA PHE A 142 0.18 -3.59 -1.39
C PHE A 142 1.34 -4.51 -1.00
N LEU A 143 1.77 -5.40 -1.90
CA LEU A 143 2.87 -6.35 -1.70
C LEU A 143 4.19 -5.85 -2.26
N SER A 144 4.22 -4.62 -2.77
CA SER A 144 5.35 -4.02 -3.49
C SER A 144 6.62 -3.79 -2.66
N GLN A 145 6.56 -3.89 -1.32
CA GLN A 145 7.72 -3.76 -0.42
C GLN A 145 8.11 -5.05 0.33
N ILE A 146 7.57 -6.21 -0.04
CA ILE A 146 7.96 -7.47 0.61
C ILE A 146 9.39 -7.87 0.19
N SER A 147 10.10 -8.60 1.05
CA SER A 147 11.46 -9.09 0.75
C SER A 147 11.43 -10.29 -0.20
N GLN A 148 12.55 -10.56 -0.89
CA GLN A 148 12.73 -11.78 -1.66
C GLN A 148 12.56 -13.03 -0.80
N ASP A 149 13.15 -13.04 0.39
CA ASP A 149 13.11 -14.21 1.28
C ASP A 149 11.69 -14.58 1.70
N ALA A 150 10.88 -13.57 2.02
CA ALA A 150 9.48 -13.77 2.37
C ALA A 150 8.65 -14.18 1.14
N LEU A 151 8.85 -13.51 0.00
CA LEU A 151 8.16 -13.84 -1.25
C LEU A 151 8.46 -15.26 -1.71
N ARG A 152 9.74 -15.68 -1.64
CA ARG A 152 10.20 -17.01 -2.06
C ARG A 152 9.50 -18.14 -1.32
N ARG A 153 9.17 -17.92 -0.05
CA ARG A 153 8.49 -18.90 0.82
C ARG A 153 7.03 -18.58 1.07
N THR A 154 6.41 -17.76 0.22
CA THR A 154 4.97 -17.47 0.30
C THR A 154 4.20 -18.09 -0.86
N VAL A 155 3.09 -18.73 -0.54
CA VAL A 155 2.08 -19.22 -1.47
C VAL A 155 0.89 -18.26 -1.50
N PHE A 156 0.34 -18.01 -2.70
CA PHE A 156 -0.89 -17.26 -2.88
C PHE A 156 -1.97 -18.18 -3.47
N PRO A 157 -2.79 -18.87 -2.65
CA PRO A 157 -3.74 -19.87 -3.15
C PRO A 157 -4.86 -19.27 -4.02
N LEU A 158 -5.15 -17.97 -3.86
CA LEU A 158 -6.22 -17.28 -4.61
C LEU A 158 -5.74 -16.74 -5.96
N SER A 159 -4.49 -17.02 -6.33
CA SER A 159 -3.78 -16.36 -7.42
C SER A 159 -4.42 -16.54 -8.81
N GLY A 160 -5.04 -17.71 -9.05
CA GLY A 160 -5.76 -18.06 -10.27
C GLY A 160 -7.28 -17.88 -10.20
N LEU A 161 -7.82 -17.44 -9.05
CA LEU A 161 -9.26 -17.47 -8.80
C LEU A 161 -9.87 -16.06 -8.82
N THR A 162 -11.12 -15.96 -9.28
CA THR A 162 -11.93 -14.74 -9.12
C THR A 162 -12.57 -14.70 -7.73
N LYS A 163 -12.91 -13.51 -7.23
CA LYS A 163 -13.58 -13.38 -5.93
C LYS A 163 -14.89 -14.15 -5.85
N ASP A 164 -15.67 -14.13 -6.91
CA ASP A 164 -16.95 -14.83 -6.96
C ASP A 164 -16.77 -16.34 -6.94
N TYR A 165 -15.74 -16.85 -7.60
CA TYR A 165 -15.40 -18.27 -7.54
C TYR A 165 -14.91 -18.69 -6.15
N VAL A 166 -14.10 -17.86 -5.48
CA VAL A 166 -13.72 -18.10 -4.07
C VAL A 166 -14.93 -18.15 -3.15
N LYS A 167 -15.91 -17.25 -3.33
CA LYS A 167 -17.17 -17.29 -2.58
C LYS A 167 -17.97 -18.56 -2.86
N LYS A 168 -17.98 -19.05 -4.10
CA LYS A 168 -18.61 -20.32 -4.47
C LYS A 168 -17.97 -21.51 -3.75
N ILE A 169 -16.64 -21.61 -3.77
CA ILE A 169 -15.89 -22.65 -3.04
C ILE A 169 -16.23 -22.62 -1.55
N ALA A 170 -16.23 -21.43 -0.95
CA ALA A 170 -16.56 -21.26 0.47
C ALA A 170 -18.02 -21.66 0.78
N ALA A 171 -18.96 -21.41 -0.14
CA ALA A 171 -20.35 -21.81 0.00
C ALA A 171 -20.50 -23.33 -0.03
N GLU A 172 -19.83 -23.99 -0.98
CA GLU A 172 -19.82 -25.44 -1.16
C GLU A 172 -19.16 -26.16 0.02
N ALA A 173 -18.13 -25.56 0.62
CA ALA A 173 -17.49 -26.05 1.84
C ALA A 173 -18.25 -25.73 3.14
N GLY A 174 -19.45 -25.15 3.06
CA GLY A 174 -20.30 -24.90 4.24
C GLY A 174 -19.95 -23.64 5.05
N PHE A 175 -19.11 -22.73 4.56
CA PHE A 175 -18.70 -21.51 5.25
C PHE A 175 -19.68 -20.34 5.10
N GLN A 176 -20.98 -20.61 5.24
CA GLN A 176 -22.05 -19.62 5.07
C GLN A 176 -21.96 -18.45 6.06
N HIS A 177 -21.42 -18.68 7.26
CA HIS A 177 -21.21 -17.63 8.25
C HIS A 177 -20.17 -16.60 7.78
N VAL A 178 -19.09 -17.05 7.12
CA VAL A 178 -18.05 -16.18 6.56
C VAL A 178 -18.57 -15.40 5.34
N LEU A 179 -19.45 -15.99 4.53
CA LEU A 179 -20.00 -15.34 3.33
C LEU A 179 -20.88 -14.12 3.63
N LYS A 180 -21.48 -14.06 4.82
CA LYS A 180 -22.27 -12.91 5.27
C LYS A 180 -21.39 -11.72 5.68
N LYS A 181 -20.10 -11.95 5.87
CA LYS A 181 -19.16 -10.93 6.31
C LYS A 181 -18.87 -9.96 5.16
N LYS A 182 -18.97 -8.67 5.47
CA LYS A 182 -18.53 -7.62 4.55
C LYS A 182 -17.02 -7.68 4.40
N GLU A 183 -16.53 -7.34 3.22
CA GLU A 183 -15.08 -7.19 3.03
C GLU A 183 -14.55 -6.10 3.95
N SER A 184 -13.37 -6.32 4.52
CA SER A 184 -12.70 -5.33 5.36
C SER A 184 -12.30 -4.13 4.50
N MET A 185 -12.87 -2.98 4.80
CA MET A 185 -12.52 -1.68 4.22
C MET A 185 -11.77 -0.86 5.28
N GLY A 186 -10.95 0.10 4.84
CA GLY A 186 -10.16 0.95 5.73
C GLY A 186 -8.76 0.40 6.03
N ILE A 187 -8.09 0.99 7.02
CA ILE A 187 -6.69 0.67 7.36
C ILE A 187 -6.62 -0.74 7.96
N CYS A 188 -5.68 -1.57 7.48
CA CYS A 188 -5.52 -2.95 7.92
C CYS A 188 -5.39 -3.02 9.46
N PHE A 189 -6.19 -3.89 10.08
CA PHE A 189 -6.30 -4.12 11.53
C PHE A 189 -7.00 -3.03 12.37
N ILE A 190 -7.17 -1.81 11.86
CA ILE A 190 -7.88 -0.71 12.56
C ILE A 190 -9.38 -0.71 12.23
N GLY A 191 -9.73 -1.08 10.99
CA GLY A 191 -11.10 -1.15 10.49
C GLY A 191 -11.63 0.15 9.89
N GLU A 192 -12.94 0.20 9.66
CA GLU A 192 -13.62 1.35 9.06
C GLU A 192 -14.00 2.37 10.14
N ARG A 193 -13.46 3.60 10.04
CA ARG A 193 -13.72 4.74 10.93
C ARG A 193 -13.77 6.04 10.13
N LYS A 194 -14.39 7.09 10.67
CA LYS A 194 -14.22 8.44 10.13
C LYS A 194 -12.78 8.88 10.36
N PHE A 195 -12.00 8.95 9.28
CA PHE A 195 -10.55 9.16 9.34
C PHE A 195 -10.14 10.42 10.11
N GLU A 196 -10.88 11.52 9.91
CA GLU A 196 -10.63 12.79 10.61
C GLU A 196 -10.72 12.64 12.14
N ASP A 197 -11.78 12.01 12.64
CA ASP A 197 -11.96 11.83 14.08
C ASP A 197 -10.86 10.90 14.63
N PHE A 198 -10.58 9.82 13.89
CA PHE A 198 -9.56 8.85 14.26
C PHE A 198 -8.15 9.47 14.35
N ILE A 199 -7.73 10.27 13.36
CA ILE A 199 -6.36 10.81 13.37
C ILE A 199 -6.18 11.89 14.45
N LEU A 200 -7.24 12.61 14.79
CA LEU A 200 -7.26 13.63 15.85
C LEU A 200 -7.21 13.04 17.27
N GLU A 201 -7.44 11.74 17.44
CA GLU A 201 -7.16 11.03 18.71
C GLU A 201 -5.64 10.96 19.00
N TYR A 202 -4.79 11.09 17.97
CA TYR A 202 -3.34 10.90 18.09
C TYR A 202 -2.52 12.13 17.73
N LEU A 203 -3.04 13.02 16.88
CA LEU A 203 -2.39 14.26 16.48
C LEU A 203 -3.16 15.46 17.02
N GLU A 204 -2.44 16.37 17.69
CA GLU A 204 -3.04 17.62 18.16
C GLU A 204 -3.61 18.43 16.98
N PRO A 205 -4.87 18.91 17.07
CA PRO A 205 -5.45 19.77 16.04
C PRO A 205 -4.55 20.98 15.76
N LYS A 206 -4.30 21.26 14.48
CA LYS A 206 -3.57 22.45 14.01
C LYS A 206 -4.44 23.22 13.03
N PRO A 207 -5.40 24.02 13.51
CA PRO A 207 -6.34 24.70 12.66
C PRO A 207 -5.65 25.63 11.65
N GLY A 208 -6.20 25.70 10.45
CA GLY A 208 -5.68 26.51 9.37
C GLY A 208 -6.76 26.86 8.36
N ASN A 209 -6.40 27.66 7.37
CA ASN A 209 -7.34 28.19 6.38
C ASN A 209 -7.31 27.37 5.09
N PHE A 210 -8.50 27.17 4.51
CA PHE A 210 -8.62 26.89 3.09
C PHE A 210 -8.41 28.17 2.29
N VAL A 211 -7.45 28.16 1.38
CA VAL A 211 -7.09 29.31 0.54
C VAL A 211 -7.32 28.95 -0.93
N SER A 212 -8.07 29.77 -1.65
CA SER A 212 -8.28 29.60 -3.10
C SER A 212 -6.96 29.80 -3.84
N ILE A 213 -6.58 28.83 -4.67
CA ILE A 213 -5.36 28.90 -5.50
C ILE A 213 -5.50 29.90 -6.66
N GLU A 214 -6.72 30.35 -6.98
CA GLU A 214 -6.98 31.27 -8.10
C GLU A 214 -6.72 32.73 -7.72
N ASP A 215 -7.13 33.13 -6.52
CA ASP A 215 -7.17 34.54 -6.09
C ASP A 215 -6.62 34.77 -4.68
N GLY A 216 -6.15 33.72 -3.99
CA GLY A 216 -5.61 33.80 -2.63
C GLY A 216 -6.68 34.05 -1.56
N LYS A 217 -7.97 33.96 -1.91
CA LYS A 217 -9.07 34.24 -0.97
C LYS A 217 -9.19 33.15 0.09
N ILE A 218 -9.39 33.55 1.34
CA ILE A 218 -9.76 32.62 2.42
C ILE A 218 -11.20 32.13 2.22
N MET A 219 -11.36 30.81 2.09
CA MET A 219 -12.61 30.15 1.74
C MET A 219 -13.29 29.50 2.95
N GLY A 220 -12.54 29.19 4.01
CA GLY A 220 -13.02 28.55 5.23
C GLY A 220 -11.85 28.04 6.09
N GLU A 221 -12.17 27.23 7.10
CA GLU A 221 -11.19 26.69 8.05
C GLU A 221 -11.20 25.14 8.06
N HIS A 222 -10.10 24.55 8.51
CA HIS A 222 -9.96 23.11 8.75
C HIS A 222 -9.28 22.82 10.09
N GLN A 223 -9.36 21.58 10.57
CA GLN A 223 -8.75 21.15 11.85
C GLN A 223 -7.25 20.78 11.74
N GLY A 224 -6.74 20.60 10.52
CA GLY A 224 -5.33 20.36 10.27
C GLY A 224 -5.06 19.84 8.87
N TRP A 225 -3.91 20.19 8.28
CA TRP A 225 -3.53 19.73 6.93
C TRP A 225 -3.38 18.20 6.84
N PHE A 226 -3.16 17.54 7.97
CA PHE A 226 -3.00 16.09 8.09
C PHE A 226 -4.33 15.32 8.01
N THR A 227 -5.48 16.00 8.14
CA THR A 227 -6.80 15.38 7.92
C THR A 227 -7.20 15.37 6.44
N LEU A 228 -6.36 15.93 5.57
CA LEU A 228 -6.66 16.23 4.18
C LEU A 228 -5.64 15.60 3.23
N THR A 229 -6.14 15.00 2.15
CA THR A 229 -5.34 14.43 1.06
C THR A 229 -5.51 15.26 -0.21
N LEU A 230 -4.46 15.36 -1.01
CA LEU A 230 -4.54 16.04 -2.30
C LEU A 230 -5.58 15.37 -3.22
N GLY A 231 -6.33 16.16 -3.97
CA GLY A 231 -7.46 15.71 -4.77
C GLY A 231 -8.71 15.36 -3.96
N GLN A 232 -8.66 15.40 -2.62
CA GLN A 232 -9.85 15.25 -1.78
C GLN A 232 -10.75 16.47 -1.94
N ARG A 233 -12.06 16.24 -2.01
CA ARG A 233 -13.06 17.31 -1.96
C ARG A 233 -12.99 18.03 -0.61
N ALA A 234 -12.69 19.32 -0.62
CA ALA A 234 -12.75 20.19 0.54
C ALA A 234 -14.23 20.55 0.81
N ARG A 235 -14.73 20.20 2.00
CA ARG A 235 -16.13 20.45 2.38
C ARG A 235 -16.30 21.86 2.94
N ILE A 236 -16.23 22.85 2.05
CA ILE A 236 -16.35 24.27 2.39
C ILE A 236 -17.82 24.70 2.28
N GLY A 237 -18.37 25.26 3.36
CA GLY A 237 -19.75 25.73 3.40
C GLY A 237 -19.99 26.93 2.46
N GLY A 238 -21.22 27.04 1.93
CA GLY A 238 -21.64 28.21 1.14
C GLY A 238 -21.11 28.28 -0.29
N GLN A 239 -20.37 27.27 -0.77
CA GLN A 239 -19.87 27.24 -2.15
C GLN A 239 -20.86 26.57 -3.10
N ARG A 240 -21.01 27.15 -4.30
CA ARG A 240 -21.83 26.57 -5.38
C ARG A 240 -21.16 25.36 -6.00
N ASP A 241 -19.87 25.50 -6.32
CA ASP A 241 -19.06 24.46 -6.93
C ASP A 241 -18.32 23.62 -5.89
N ALA A 242 -17.95 22.40 -6.29
CA ALA A 242 -17.08 21.56 -5.48
C ALA A 242 -15.63 22.03 -5.58
N TRP A 243 -14.99 22.19 -4.42
CA TRP A 243 -13.58 22.55 -4.30
C TRP A 243 -12.75 21.34 -3.86
N PHE A 244 -11.51 21.28 -4.33
CA PHE A 244 -10.61 20.15 -4.12
C PHE A 244 -9.28 20.65 -3.59
N VAL A 245 -8.69 19.89 -2.67
CA VAL A 245 -7.36 20.18 -2.12
C VAL A 245 -6.32 20.02 -3.23
N VAL A 246 -5.60 21.08 -3.56
CA VAL A 246 -4.56 21.08 -4.62
C VAL A 246 -3.15 21.14 -4.06
N ASP A 247 -2.97 21.75 -2.88
CA ASP A 247 -1.67 21.85 -2.22
C ASP A 247 -1.83 22.08 -0.72
N LYS A 248 -0.73 21.90 0.03
CA LYS A 248 -0.67 22.08 1.48
C LYS A 248 0.65 22.76 1.86
N ASP A 249 0.57 23.88 2.57
CA ASP A 249 1.72 24.52 3.20
C ASP A 249 1.73 24.18 4.69
N ILE A 250 2.67 23.31 5.07
CA ILE A 250 2.83 22.86 6.45
C ILE A 250 3.46 23.92 7.36
N THR A 251 4.09 24.94 6.78
CA THR A 251 4.76 26.02 7.53
C THR A 251 3.75 27.05 7.98
N THR A 252 2.86 27.47 7.07
CA THR A 252 1.77 28.40 7.39
C THR A 252 0.53 27.70 7.95
N GLY A 253 0.39 26.39 7.68
CA GLY A 253 -0.80 25.61 8.01
C GLY A 253 -1.94 25.80 7.02
N GLU A 254 -1.72 26.49 5.90
CA GLU A 254 -2.72 26.74 4.88
C GLU A 254 -2.90 25.55 3.94
N VAL A 255 -4.14 25.32 3.52
CA VAL A 255 -4.48 24.32 2.53
C VAL A 255 -5.06 25.01 1.30
N PHE A 256 -4.36 24.85 0.17
CA PHE A 256 -4.78 25.43 -1.09
C PHE A 256 -5.85 24.57 -1.76
N VAL A 257 -6.90 25.22 -2.25
CA VAL A 257 -8.03 24.56 -2.91
C VAL A 257 -8.29 25.17 -4.29
N GLY A 258 -8.71 24.34 -5.24
CA GLY A 258 -9.13 24.75 -6.58
C GLY A 258 -10.52 24.22 -6.93
N PRO A 259 -11.28 24.92 -7.80
CA PRO A 259 -12.61 24.48 -8.21
C PRO A 259 -12.53 23.32 -9.22
N THR A 260 -13.48 22.40 -9.15
CA THR A 260 -13.63 21.25 -10.07
C THR A 260 -12.51 20.20 -10.00
N THR A 261 -12.76 19.01 -10.55
CA THR A 261 -11.78 17.91 -10.59
C THR A 261 -10.73 18.07 -11.70
N ASN A 262 -10.91 19.03 -12.61
CA ASN A 262 -10.05 19.23 -13.78
C ASN A 262 -9.15 20.47 -13.63
N HIS A 263 -9.04 21.01 -12.41
CA HIS A 263 -8.20 22.16 -12.15
C HIS A 263 -6.72 21.87 -12.48
N PRO A 264 -6.01 22.73 -13.25
CA PRO A 264 -4.62 22.50 -13.64
C PRO A 264 -3.65 22.26 -12.46
N ALA A 265 -3.94 22.80 -11.28
CA ALA A 265 -3.12 22.58 -10.07
C ALA A 265 -3.21 21.15 -9.51
N LEU A 266 -4.21 20.35 -9.90
CA LEU A 266 -4.31 18.93 -9.53
C LEU A 266 -3.37 18.04 -10.35
N PHE A 267 -2.85 18.54 -11.48
CA PHE A 267 -2.01 17.77 -12.39
C PHE A 267 -0.53 18.10 -12.18
N ARG A 268 0.29 17.05 -12.24
CA ARG A 268 1.75 17.13 -12.17
C ARG A 268 2.36 16.30 -13.31
N ASP A 269 3.53 16.74 -13.78
CA ASP A 269 4.24 16.09 -14.88
C ASP A 269 5.44 15.29 -14.41
N THR A 270 5.94 15.60 -13.21
CA THR A 270 7.09 14.93 -12.60
C THR A 270 6.77 14.51 -11.18
N VAL A 271 7.39 13.41 -10.75
CA VAL A 271 7.41 12.98 -9.35
C VAL A 271 8.82 12.57 -8.98
N ARG A 272 9.24 12.92 -7.77
CA ARG A 272 10.51 12.50 -7.19
C ARG A 272 10.24 11.54 -6.05
N THR A 273 11.01 10.45 -5.99
CA THR A 273 10.93 9.47 -4.90
C THR A 273 12.24 9.32 -4.16
N ASP A 274 12.14 8.84 -2.93
CA ASP A 274 13.23 8.19 -2.23
C ASP A 274 13.66 6.92 -2.97
N ARG A 275 14.62 6.22 -2.39
CA ARG A 275 15.13 4.97 -2.93
C ARG A 275 14.01 3.95 -3.14
N PHE A 276 13.99 3.39 -4.33
CA PHE A 276 13.08 2.32 -4.70
C PHE A 276 13.38 1.01 -3.96
N HIS A 277 12.31 0.32 -3.57
CA HIS A 277 12.39 -1.09 -3.21
C HIS A 277 12.20 -1.95 -4.46
N TRP A 278 13.19 -2.77 -4.78
CA TRP A 278 13.12 -3.75 -5.86
C TRP A 278 12.79 -5.10 -5.25
N ILE A 279 11.70 -5.71 -5.69
CA ILE A 279 11.37 -7.07 -5.25
C ILE A 279 12.56 -7.97 -5.57
N THR A 280 13.23 -7.89 -6.74
CA THR A 280 14.42 -8.67 -7.12
C THR A 280 15.73 -8.30 -6.41
N GLU A 281 15.70 -7.43 -5.40
CA GLU A 281 16.87 -6.82 -4.73
C GLU A 281 17.64 -5.86 -5.63
N ASP A 282 17.99 -6.28 -6.85
CA ASP A 282 18.71 -5.44 -7.80
C ASP A 282 17.79 -4.63 -8.72
N PRO A 283 18.16 -3.38 -9.03
CA PRO A 283 17.52 -2.61 -10.09
C PRO A 283 17.76 -3.25 -11.47
N PRO A 284 16.85 -3.05 -12.43
CA PRO A 284 17.04 -3.51 -13.81
C PRO A 284 18.34 -3.00 -14.41
N THR A 285 19.02 -3.86 -15.17
CA THR A 285 20.31 -3.54 -15.80
C THR A 285 20.26 -2.25 -16.63
N GLU A 286 19.15 -2.03 -17.35
CA GLU A 286 18.91 -0.80 -18.11
C GLU A 286 19.01 0.44 -17.23
N LEU A 287 18.33 0.45 -16.08
CA LEU A 287 18.37 1.56 -15.13
C LEU A 287 19.78 1.77 -14.56
N ILE A 288 20.55 0.70 -14.35
CA ILE A 288 21.94 0.81 -13.88
C ILE A 288 22.81 1.51 -14.94
N GLN A 289 22.66 1.11 -16.21
CA GLN A 289 23.49 1.55 -17.33
C GLN A 289 23.13 2.94 -17.83
N THR A 290 21.85 3.20 -18.11
CA THR A 290 21.39 4.44 -18.75
C THR A 290 20.95 5.50 -17.72
N LYS A 291 20.83 5.09 -16.45
CA LYS A 291 20.18 5.86 -15.37
C LYS A 291 18.71 6.17 -15.63
N MET A 292 18.13 5.71 -16.74
CA MET A 292 16.75 5.93 -17.13
C MET A 292 16.07 4.58 -17.36
N MET A 293 14.75 4.55 -17.26
CA MET A 293 14.00 3.35 -17.58
C MET A 293 12.60 3.76 -17.99
N GLU A 294 12.07 3.10 -18.99
CA GLU A 294 10.67 3.19 -19.36
C GLU A 294 9.85 2.14 -18.60
N CYS A 295 8.76 2.58 -17.96
CA CYS A 295 7.90 1.68 -17.19
C CYS A 295 6.48 2.21 -17.02
N HIS A 296 5.56 1.28 -16.76
CA HIS A 296 4.21 1.62 -16.30
C HIS A 296 4.18 1.73 -14.78
N PHE A 297 3.33 2.60 -14.26
CA PHE A 297 3.19 2.78 -12.82
C PHE A 297 1.75 3.11 -12.41
N ARG A 298 1.46 2.92 -11.13
CA ARG A 298 0.17 3.15 -10.48
C ARG A 298 0.38 4.00 -9.24
N PHE A 299 -0.23 5.19 -9.20
CA PHE A 299 -0.18 6.11 -8.06
C PHE A 299 -1.09 5.69 -6.89
N ILE A 300 -2.28 5.17 -7.20
CA ILE A 300 -3.30 4.85 -6.20
C ILE A 300 -3.86 3.49 -6.54
N HIS A 301 -4.15 2.68 -5.52
CA HIS A 301 -4.83 1.40 -5.69
C HIS A 301 -6.11 1.58 -6.53
N GLN A 302 -6.36 0.66 -7.47
CA GLN A 302 -7.44 0.68 -8.47
C GLN A 302 -7.33 1.71 -9.62
N MET A 303 -6.32 2.59 -9.65
CA MET A 303 -6.06 3.34 -10.87
C MET A 303 -5.54 2.41 -11.99
N PRO A 304 -5.95 2.64 -13.25
CA PRO A 304 -5.34 1.94 -14.38
C PRO A 304 -3.85 2.25 -14.41
N LEU A 305 -3.07 1.31 -14.95
CA LEU A 305 -1.67 1.58 -15.26
C LEU A 305 -1.65 2.68 -16.32
N ILE A 306 -0.94 3.75 -16.03
CA ILE A 306 -0.85 4.87 -16.97
C ILE A 306 0.06 4.42 -18.13
N PRO A 307 -0.45 4.36 -19.38
CA PRO A 307 0.37 3.98 -20.53
C PRO A 307 1.43 5.02 -20.80
N GLN A 308 2.62 4.56 -21.16
CA GLN A 308 3.61 5.42 -21.79
C GLN A 308 3.17 5.72 -23.23
N GLY A 309 2.79 6.97 -23.51
CA GLY A 309 2.41 7.38 -24.86
C GLY A 309 1.64 8.70 -24.97
N GLY A 310 1.04 9.19 -23.89
CA GLY A 310 0.47 10.53 -23.81
C GLY A 310 1.36 11.45 -22.99
N ALA A 311 2.57 11.74 -23.49
CA ALA A 311 3.60 12.60 -22.88
C ALA A 311 3.82 12.41 -21.37
N LYS A 312 4.87 11.66 -20.99
CA LYS A 312 5.71 11.90 -19.78
C LYS A 312 6.79 10.83 -19.68
N LEU A 313 7.97 11.18 -20.15
CA LEU A 313 9.21 10.47 -19.84
C LEU A 313 9.43 10.60 -18.33
N VAL A 314 9.24 9.53 -17.55
CA VAL A 314 9.73 9.53 -16.16
C VAL A 314 11.24 9.38 -16.24
N LYS A 315 11.95 10.52 -16.35
CA LYS A 315 13.40 10.54 -16.18
C LYS A 315 13.70 10.23 -14.72
N PHE A 316 13.96 8.97 -14.43
CA PHE A 316 14.60 8.61 -13.18
C PHE A 316 15.99 9.27 -13.18
N ALA A 317 16.24 10.20 -12.28
CA ALA A 317 17.60 10.67 -12.04
C ALA A 317 18.11 9.92 -10.81
N TYR A 318 18.85 8.82 -11.02
CA TYR A 318 19.60 8.19 -9.94
C TYR A 318 20.75 9.12 -9.53
N ARG A 319 20.47 10.13 -8.69
CA ARG A 319 21.50 10.84 -7.94
C ARG A 319 21.58 10.19 -6.56
N ALA A 320 22.61 9.36 -6.37
CA ALA A 320 23.15 9.18 -5.04
C ALA A 320 23.66 10.55 -4.58
N LEU A 321 22.96 11.21 -3.65
CA LEU A 321 23.52 12.10 -2.61
C LEU A 321 22.39 12.80 -1.83
N ALA A 322 22.68 12.98 -0.55
CA ALA A 322 21.84 13.56 0.48
C ALA A 322 21.46 15.03 0.20
N SER A 323 20.18 15.37 0.34
CA SER A 323 19.74 16.69 0.82
C SER A 323 18.24 16.65 1.16
N PRO A 324 17.80 17.17 2.33
CA PRO A 324 16.39 17.20 2.71
C PRO A 324 15.71 18.40 2.06
N CYS A 325 15.02 18.21 0.93
CA CYS A 325 14.18 19.28 0.37
C CYS A 325 12.76 19.14 0.95
N GLY A 326 12.48 19.89 2.02
CA GLY A 326 11.14 20.14 2.54
C GLY A 326 10.58 21.45 1.98
N GLY A 327 10.04 21.41 0.77
CA GLY A 327 9.28 22.52 0.19
C GLY A 327 7.78 22.22 0.15
N PRO A 328 6.90 23.24 0.27
CA PRO A 328 5.46 23.09 0.05
C PRO A 328 5.20 22.66 -1.41
N GLY A 329 4.19 21.82 -1.67
CA GLY A 329 3.98 21.27 -3.03
C GLY A 329 4.01 19.75 -3.18
N CYS A 330 4.13 18.99 -2.10
CA CYS A 330 4.42 17.57 -2.18
C CYS A 330 3.16 16.73 -2.48
N LEU A 331 2.96 16.37 -3.76
CA LEU A 331 2.06 15.27 -4.11
C LEU A 331 2.76 13.94 -3.88
N GLN A 332 2.17 13.12 -3.02
CA GLN A 332 2.69 11.80 -2.71
C GLN A 332 1.69 10.72 -3.01
N ALA A 333 2.22 9.67 -3.62
CA ALA A 333 1.60 8.39 -3.84
C ALA A 333 2.64 7.31 -3.49
N ASP A 334 2.17 6.15 -3.05
CA ASP A 334 2.98 4.94 -3.15
C ASP A 334 2.79 4.36 -4.55
N PHE A 335 3.89 4.07 -5.24
CA PHE A 335 3.84 3.72 -6.65
C PHE A 335 4.00 2.23 -6.88
N GLY A 336 2.98 1.51 -7.37
CA GLY A 336 3.19 0.15 -7.88
C GLY A 336 3.56 0.18 -9.36
N HIS A 337 4.69 -0.41 -9.79
CA HIS A 337 5.05 -0.46 -11.22
C HIS A 337 4.80 -1.81 -11.87
N GLN A 338 4.69 -1.81 -13.21
CA GLN A 338 4.58 -3.02 -14.03
C GLN A 338 5.42 -2.96 -15.29
N LEU A 339 6.12 -4.06 -15.57
CA LEU A 339 6.78 -4.35 -16.84
C LEU A 339 6.39 -5.78 -17.24
N ASN A 340 5.75 -5.94 -18.40
CA ASN A 340 5.38 -7.24 -18.99
C ASN A 340 4.61 -8.19 -18.04
N GLY A 341 3.66 -7.64 -17.26
CA GLY A 341 2.85 -8.40 -16.30
C GLY A 341 3.53 -8.70 -14.97
N VAL A 342 4.81 -8.34 -14.82
CA VAL A 342 5.56 -8.47 -13.58
C VAL A 342 5.45 -7.16 -12.79
N SER A 343 5.01 -7.26 -11.53
CA SER A 343 4.93 -6.12 -10.61
C SER A 343 6.27 -5.92 -9.94
N TRP A 344 6.93 -4.81 -10.25
CA TRP A 344 8.14 -4.36 -9.57
C TRP A 344 7.85 -2.98 -8.99
N LEU A 345 8.56 -2.59 -7.95
CA LEU A 345 8.61 -1.21 -7.44
C LEU A 345 7.49 -0.79 -6.47
N THR A 346 7.95 -0.26 -5.34
CA THR A 346 7.44 0.99 -4.75
C THR A 346 8.58 1.90 -4.38
N GLY A 347 8.41 3.19 -4.70
CA GLY A 347 9.23 4.28 -4.20
C GLY A 347 8.35 5.24 -3.40
N TYR A 348 8.90 5.81 -2.34
CA TYR A 348 8.24 6.79 -1.51
C TYR A 348 8.40 8.17 -2.15
N ALA A 349 7.34 8.80 -2.67
CA ALA A 349 7.49 10.11 -3.32
C ALA A 349 7.67 11.28 -2.33
N GLY A 350 8.80 12.00 -2.45
CA GLY A 350 9.17 13.18 -1.67
C GLY A 350 9.16 14.48 -2.48
N GLY A 351 8.12 14.69 -3.30
CA GLY A 351 7.85 15.96 -4.00
C GLY A 351 7.52 15.81 -5.49
N CYS A 352 6.63 16.65 -6.01
CA CYS A 352 6.32 16.79 -7.44
C CYS A 352 6.53 18.25 -7.86
N TYR A 353 7.24 18.54 -8.95
CA TYR A 353 7.49 19.91 -9.42
C TYR A 353 6.81 20.16 -10.77
N LYS A 354 6.41 21.42 -11.05
CA LYS A 354 5.99 21.84 -12.39
C LYS A 354 7.23 22.22 -13.20
N GLU A 355 7.19 22.01 -14.52
CA GLU A 355 8.31 22.31 -15.43
C GLU A 355 8.79 23.78 -15.35
N HIS A 356 7.90 24.70 -14.94
CA HIS A 356 8.22 26.10 -14.75
C HIS A 356 9.10 26.42 -13.52
N ASP A 357 9.26 25.48 -12.57
CA ASP A 357 10.09 25.67 -11.37
C ASP A 357 11.58 25.32 -11.59
N LEU A 358 11.95 24.86 -12.79
CA LEU A 358 13.33 24.49 -13.14
C LEU A 358 14.11 25.59 -13.88
N ALA A 359 13.49 26.74 -14.14
CA ALA A 359 14.12 27.89 -14.77
C ALA A 359 14.56 28.93 -13.72
N GLY A 360 15.58 28.61 -12.92
CA GLY A 360 16.11 29.59 -11.97
C GLY A 360 17.12 29.04 -10.98
N HIS A 361 18.35 28.79 -11.46
CA HIS A 361 19.63 28.98 -10.76
C HIS A 361 20.72 28.20 -11.49
N VAL A 362 21.07 28.70 -12.67
CA VAL A 362 22.46 28.66 -13.12
C VAL A 362 23.03 30.01 -12.71
N SER A 363 23.56 30.11 -11.49
CA SER A 363 24.55 31.14 -11.20
C SER A 363 25.88 30.56 -11.65
N GLU A 364 26.33 31.00 -12.83
CA GLU A 364 27.75 31.11 -13.11
C GLU A 364 28.36 31.95 -12.00
N ASP A 365 29.34 31.40 -11.28
CA ASP A 365 30.44 32.18 -10.70
C ASP A 365 31.60 31.23 -10.33
N ALA A 366 32.67 31.39 -11.11
CA ALA A 366 34.10 31.04 -10.93
C ALA A 366 34.52 29.60 -10.56
#